data_AF-A0A0W0VJC6-F1
#
_entry.id   AF-A0A0W0VJC6-F1
#
_cell.length_a   1.000
_cell.length_b   1.000
_cell.length_c   1.000
_cell.angle_alpha   90.00
_cell.angle_beta   90.00
_cell.angle_gamma   90.00
#
_symmetry.space_group_name_H-M   'P 1'
#
loop_
_entity.id
_entity.type
_entity.pdbx_description
1 polymer ?
#
loop_
_entity_poly.entity_id
_entity_poly.type
_entity_poly.pdbx_seq_one_letter_code
_entity_poly.pdbx_strand_id
1 'polypeptide(L)'
;MSDNIFIEIENYLIHPTKTSAQRIKKLSNSLFNEVFREVLIQQIQKIRGKIEQIPLEQSSGDYKKTVAEKLHGIPGPKEPDDHSNASYKKAVLTKLREIEETVGNSHEAIKDILLATALNNLVKGDEWSPHLAERIEEEAAAAFPLSNRLVANLSLSKEDEEFDAPYIFKVTENQQKKIKSLLNEMFAEVRETKLAPHALTFAFGRYIERRRGSKFRYCDTREAVIRDNNTLLGLKGVELKEHGYEDVANALEQTAYLAINERCKAASHGFLSNEIEEISGILLNASQSEIIQTHRGAKQVIVNFLIALTGLGLLYLGYTAKDRGSFWYRPCTNTENKLQKFAKEAQATVDLADKEEDDERTPLLS
;
A
#
# COMPACT_ATOMS: atom_id res chain seq x y z
N MET A 1 8.96 9.79 3.44
CA MET A 1 8.21 8.59 2.95
C MET A 1 6.76 8.70 3.39
N SER A 2 5.82 8.39 2.50
CA SER A 2 4.38 8.47 2.77
C SER A 2 3.96 7.39 3.76
N ASP A 3 3.19 7.75 4.78
CA ASP A 3 2.51 6.83 5.70
C ASP A 3 1.34 6.11 5.00
N ASN A 4 1.64 5.37 3.92
CA ASN A 4 0.63 4.66 3.12
C ASN A 4 1.01 3.18 2.95
N ILE A 5 0.05 2.30 3.22
CA ILE A 5 0.31 0.85 3.25
C ILE A 5 0.72 0.27 1.90
N PHE A 6 0.16 0.75 0.78
CA PHE A 6 0.47 0.24 -0.55
C PHE A 6 1.86 0.66 -1.03
N ILE A 7 2.29 1.88 -0.70
CA ILE A 7 3.64 2.36 -1.00
C ILE A 7 4.68 1.57 -0.19
N GLU A 8 4.41 1.30 1.09
CA GLU A 8 5.32 0.47 1.90
C GLU A 8 5.36 -0.99 1.42
N ILE A 9 4.24 -1.56 0.96
CA ILE A 9 4.23 -2.89 0.31
C ILE A 9 5.07 -2.88 -0.97
N GLU A 10 4.93 -1.84 -1.83
CA GLU A 10 5.75 -1.69 -3.04
C GLU A 10 7.25 -1.66 -2.70
N ASN A 11 7.64 -0.84 -1.72
CA ASN A 11 9.01 -0.76 -1.24
C ASN A 11 9.53 -2.10 -0.69
N TYR A 12 8.70 -2.81 0.08
CA TYR A 12 9.04 -4.13 0.63
C TYR A 12 9.28 -5.19 -0.45
N LEU A 13 8.54 -5.14 -1.55
CA LEU A 13 8.73 -6.11 -2.64
C LEU A 13 10.10 -5.99 -3.32
N ILE A 14 10.66 -4.79 -3.36
CA ILE A 14 11.95 -4.47 -3.99
C ILE A 14 13.10 -4.69 -3.01
N HIS A 15 12.94 -4.17 -1.79
CA HIS A 15 13.93 -4.24 -0.74
C HIS A 15 13.32 -4.89 0.51
N PRO A 16 13.14 -6.23 0.50
CA PRO A 16 12.57 -6.93 1.65
C PRO A 16 13.55 -6.89 2.82
N THR A 17 13.36 -5.90 3.69
CA THR A 17 14.14 -5.72 4.92
C THR A 17 13.25 -5.87 6.15
N LYS A 18 13.87 -6.14 7.31
CA LYS A 18 13.16 -6.14 8.60
C LYS A 18 12.50 -4.79 8.87
N THR A 19 13.15 -3.69 8.48
CA THR A 19 12.64 -2.33 8.66
C THR A 19 11.36 -2.08 7.85
N SER A 20 11.34 -2.42 6.57
CA SER A 20 10.14 -2.29 5.73
C SER A 20 9.00 -3.20 6.24
N ALA A 21 9.32 -4.42 6.69
CA ALA A 21 8.32 -5.30 7.29
C ALA A 21 7.72 -4.69 8.57
N GLN A 22 8.56 -4.15 9.47
CA GLN A 22 8.09 -3.47 10.68
C GLN A 22 7.23 -2.24 10.39
N ARG A 23 7.53 -1.49 9.34
CA ARG A 23 6.70 -0.34 8.91
C ARG A 23 5.33 -0.78 8.44
N ILE A 24 5.25 -1.81 7.59
CA ILE A 24 3.97 -2.40 7.18
C ILE A 24 3.18 -2.89 8.41
N LYS A 25 3.84 -3.56 9.36
CA LYS A 25 3.21 -4.01 10.60
C LYS A 25 2.62 -2.84 11.40
N LYS A 26 3.40 -1.78 11.59
CA LYS A 26 2.98 -0.58 12.32
C LYS A 26 1.80 0.12 11.63
N LEU A 27 1.88 0.34 10.31
CA LEU A 27 0.81 0.96 9.54
C LEU A 27 -0.47 0.11 9.57
N SER A 28 -0.34 -1.20 9.41
CA SER A 28 -1.49 -2.12 9.50
C SER A 28 -2.22 -1.99 10.85
N ASN A 29 -1.46 -1.88 11.94
CA ASN A 29 -2.04 -1.72 13.27
C ASN A 29 -2.61 -0.31 13.48
N SER A 30 -1.95 0.74 12.97
CA SER A 30 -2.45 2.13 13.08
C SER A 30 -3.79 2.29 12.38
N LEU A 31 -3.89 1.84 11.13
CA LEU A 31 -5.11 1.93 10.32
C LEU A 31 -6.28 1.20 10.99
N PHE A 32 -6.03 0.00 11.52
CA PHE A 32 -7.06 -0.72 12.25
C PHE A 32 -7.48 0.00 13.54
N ASN A 33 -6.53 0.51 14.32
CA ASN A 33 -6.81 1.20 15.57
C ASN A 33 -7.55 2.54 15.35
N GLU A 34 -7.25 3.26 14.28
CA GLU A 34 -8.00 4.45 13.87
C GLU A 34 -9.47 4.12 13.61
N VAL A 35 -9.74 3.17 12.72
CA VAL A 35 -11.10 2.73 12.40
C VAL A 35 -11.83 2.18 13.63
N PHE A 36 -11.16 1.35 14.41
CA PHE A 36 -11.75 0.76 15.62
C PHE A 36 -12.20 1.85 16.61
N ARG A 37 -11.39 2.90 16.80
CA ARG A 37 -11.74 4.04 17.66
C ARG A 37 -12.93 4.82 17.13
N GLU A 38 -12.97 5.08 15.83
CA GLU A 38 -14.10 5.78 15.20
C GLU A 38 -15.42 5.03 15.42
N VAL A 39 -15.42 3.72 15.17
CA VAL A 39 -16.61 2.89 15.37
C VAL A 39 -16.98 2.80 16.85
N LEU A 40 -16.00 2.71 17.74
CA LEU A 40 -16.25 2.73 19.19
C LEU A 40 -16.93 4.04 19.61
N ILE A 41 -16.45 5.18 19.12
CA ILE A 41 -17.07 6.50 19.38
C ILE A 41 -18.52 6.52 18.87
N GLN A 42 -18.78 6.03 17.66
CA GLN A 42 -20.14 5.95 17.11
C GLN A 42 -21.06 5.08 17.99
N GLN A 43 -20.57 3.95 18.51
CA GLN A 43 -21.35 3.09 19.41
C GLN A 43 -21.62 3.79 20.75
N ILE A 44 -20.66 4.50 21.32
CA ILE A 44 -20.84 5.31 22.54
C ILE A 44 -21.91 6.39 22.30
N GLN A 45 -21.87 7.09 21.17
CA GLN A 45 -22.86 8.10 20.80
C GLN A 45 -24.27 7.49 20.63
N LYS A 46 -24.37 6.30 20.02
CA LYS A 46 -25.63 5.55 19.90
C LYS A 46 -26.19 5.14 21.25
N ILE A 47 -25.35 4.72 22.19
CA ILE A 47 -25.74 4.43 23.58
C ILE A 47 -26.22 5.71 24.26
N ARG A 48 -25.50 6.82 24.11
CA ARG A 48 -25.88 8.12 24.66
C ARG A 48 -27.28 8.54 24.20
N GLY A 49 -27.54 8.47 22.89
CA GLY A 49 -28.86 8.79 22.32
C GLY A 49 -29.98 7.87 22.85
N LYS A 50 -29.70 6.58 23.05
CA LYS A 50 -30.66 5.65 23.67
C LYS A 50 -30.97 6.03 25.11
N ILE A 51 -29.97 6.45 25.90
CA ILE A 51 -30.15 6.87 27.30
C ILE A 51 -30.92 8.19 27.38
N GLU A 52 -30.66 9.13 26.46
CA GLU A 52 -31.40 10.39 26.35
C GLU A 52 -32.90 10.18 26.13
N GLN A 53 -33.30 9.09 25.48
CA GLN A 53 -34.70 8.77 25.20
C GLN A 53 -35.41 8.02 26.35
N ILE A 54 -34.71 7.64 27.43
CA ILE A 54 -35.35 6.94 28.55
C ILE A 54 -36.22 7.92 29.37
N PRO A 55 -37.52 7.61 29.60
CA PRO A 55 -38.44 8.42 30.38
C PRO A 55 -38.04 8.46 31.86
N LEU A 56 -38.19 9.61 32.52
CA LEU A 56 -37.76 9.83 33.90
C LEU A 56 -38.82 9.39 34.92
N GLU A 57 -40.05 9.15 34.47
CA GLU A 57 -41.25 8.90 35.28
C GLU A 57 -41.27 7.48 35.89
N GLN A 58 -40.31 6.62 35.52
CA GLN A 58 -40.17 5.28 36.07
C GLN A 58 -39.71 5.30 37.54
N SER A 59 -39.96 4.21 38.27
CA SER A 59 -39.35 4.01 39.58
C SER A 59 -37.82 4.07 39.46
N SER A 60 -37.12 4.55 40.51
CA SER A 60 -35.65 4.68 40.44
C SER A 60 -34.94 3.35 40.14
N GLY A 61 -35.47 2.24 40.68
CA GLY A 61 -34.96 0.90 40.41
C GLY A 61 -35.12 0.49 38.94
N ASP A 62 -36.31 0.69 38.37
CA ASP A 62 -36.59 0.31 36.98
C ASP A 62 -35.83 1.21 35.98
N TYR A 63 -35.70 2.50 36.31
CA TYR A 63 -34.92 3.44 35.53
C TYR A 63 -33.45 3.03 35.47
N LYS A 64 -32.83 2.77 36.62
CA LYS A 64 -31.42 2.34 36.71
C LYS A 64 -31.19 1.01 36.02
N LYS A 65 -32.12 0.06 36.14
CA LYS A 65 -32.06 -1.22 35.42
C LYS A 65 -32.09 -1.01 33.91
N THR A 66 -33.01 -0.19 33.41
CA THR A 66 -33.12 0.15 31.99
C THR A 66 -31.84 0.83 31.48
N VAL A 67 -31.28 1.79 32.22
CA VAL A 67 -30.01 2.44 31.88
C VAL A 67 -28.86 1.42 31.84
N ALA A 68 -28.76 0.54 32.84
CA ALA A 68 -27.72 -0.49 32.90
C ALA A 68 -27.79 -1.45 31.69
N GLU A 69 -29.00 -1.85 31.28
CA GLU A 69 -29.21 -2.65 30.07
C GLU A 69 -28.74 -1.93 28.80
N LYS A 70 -28.94 -0.59 28.71
CA LYS A 70 -28.48 0.22 27.57
C LYS A 70 -26.98 0.52 27.59
N LEU A 71 -26.32 0.46 28.74
CA LEU A 71 -24.87 0.66 28.86
C LEU A 71 -24.05 -0.50 28.31
N HIS A 72 -24.67 -1.64 28.00
CA HIS A 72 -24.00 -2.79 27.35
C HIS A 72 -22.71 -3.23 28.07
N GLY A 73 -22.69 -3.18 29.40
CA GLY A 73 -21.54 -3.57 30.22
C GLY A 73 -20.52 -2.46 30.49
N ILE A 74 -20.71 -1.25 29.96
CA ILE A 74 -19.97 -0.07 30.42
C ILE A 74 -20.34 0.18 31.89
N PRO A 75 -19.35 0.30 32.81
CA PRO A 75 -19.63 0.59 34.20
C PRO A 75 -20.38 1.93 34.35
N GLY A 76 -21.47 1.95 35.12
CA GLY A 76 -22.17 3.19 35.46
C GLY A 76 -21.33 4.14 36.34
N PRO A 77 -21.72 5.41 36.48
CA PRO A 77 -21.14 6.30 37.48
C PRO A 77 -21.59 5.89 38.89
N LYS A 78 -20.94 6.46 39.92
CA LYS A 78 -21.47 6.40 41.29
C LYS A 78 -22.84 7.08 41.34
N GLU A 79 -23.70 6.61 42.24
CA GLU A 79 -24.99 7.27 42.44
C GLU A 79 -24.81 8.69 42.99
N PRO A 80 -25.53 9.68 42.43
CA PRO A 80 -25.56 11.02 42.99
C PRO A 80 -26.37 11.06 44.29
N ASP A 81 -26.01 11.99 45.18
CA ASP A 81 -26.56 12.09 46.54
C ASP A 81 -28.07 12.38 46.58
N ASP A 82 -28.62 13.00 45.54
CA ASP A 82 -30.05 13.32 45.45
C ASP A 82 -30.92 12.13 45.01
N HIS A 83 -30.30 11.01 44.64
CA HIS A 83 -30.91 9.76 44.15
C HIS A 83 -31.96 9.95 43.03
N SER A 84 -31.99 11.08 42.34
CA SER A 84 -32.98 11.38 41.32
C SER A 84 -32.63 10.73 39.98
N ASN A 85 -33.64 10.32 39.21
CA ASN A 85 -33.43 9.76 37.86
C ASN A 85 -32.77 10.78 36.93
N ALA A 86 -33.10 12.07 37.08
CA ALA A 86 -32.54 13.15 36.28
C ALA A 86 -31.03 13.34 36.54
N SER A 87 -30.62 13.38 37.81
CA SER A 87 -29.20 13.51 38.16
C SER A 87 -28.42 12.24 37.81
N TYR A 88 -29.00 11.06 37.98
CA TYR A 88 -28.37 9.81 37.53
C TYR A 88 -28.17 9.79 36.01
N LYS A 89 -29.20 10.18 35.23
CA LYS A 89 -29.11 10.35 33.77
C LYS A 89 -27.95 11.28 33.40
N LYS A 90 -27.90 12.46 34.01
CA LYS A 90 -26.87 13.46 33.74
C LYS A 90 -25.46 12.92 34.05
N ALA A 91 -25.29 12.23 35.18
CA ALA A 91 -24.02 11.62 35.54
C ALA A 91 -23.58 10.55 34.52
N VAL A 92 -24.51 9.72 34.05
CA VAL A 92 -24.23 8.68 33.04
C VAL A 92 -23.83 9.32 31.70
N LEU A 93 -24.58 10.32 31.23
CA LEU A 93 -24.28 11.02 29.98
C LEU A 93 -22.94 11.76 30.05
N THR A 94 -22.60 12.34 31.21
CA THR A 94 -21.31 13.00 31.44
C THR A 94 -20.17 11.98 31.37
N LYS A 95 -20.30 10.84 32.06
CA LYS A 95 -19.31 9.76 32.01
C LYS A 95 -19.10 9.22 30.59
N LEU A 96 -20.16 9.06 29.80
CA LEU A 96 -20.05 8.62 28.41
C LEU A 96 -19.31 9.64 27.53
N ARG A 97 -19.52 10.94 27.76
CA ARG A 97 -18.76 11.99 27.08
C ARG A 97 -17.28 11.98 27.47
N GLU A 98 -16.96 11.81 28.75
CA GLU A 98 -15.56 11.69 29.20
C GLU A 98 -14.86 10.47 28.57
N ILE A 99 -15.57 9.34 28.45
CA ILE A 99 -15.06 8.15 27.75
C ILE A 99 -14.82 8.46 26.27
N GLU A 100 -15.78 9.09 25.59
CA GLU A 100 -15.67 9.51 24.19
C GLU A 100 -14.44 10.41 23.97
N GLU A 101 -14.26 11.43 24.80
CA GLU A 101 -13.10 12.33 24.75
C GLU A 101 -11.78 11.60 25.01
N THR A 102 -11.78 10.65 25.96
CA THR A 102 -10.59 9.83 26.27
C THR A 102 -10.20 8.94 25.09
N VAL A 103 -11.18 8.30 24.44
CA VAL A 103 -10.98 7.45 23.26
C VAL A 103 -10.51 8.29 22.07
N GLY A 104 -11.04 9.51 21.89
CA GLY A 104 -10.69 10.40 20.79
C GLY A 104 -9.30 11.04 20.92
N ASN A 105 -8.86 11.37 22.14
CA ASN A 105 -7.65 12.18 22.36
C ASN A 105 -6.37 11.38 22.65
N SER A 106 -6.44 10.06 22.88
CA SER A 106 -5.32 9.32 23.46
C SER A 106 -4.94 8.02 22.72
N HIS A 107 -3.63 7.85 22.49
CA HIS A 107 -2.99 6.53 22.31
C HIS A 107 -2.70 5.85 23.66
N GLU A 108 -2.77 6.58 24.77
CA GLU A 108 -2.62 6.05 26.12
C GLU A 108 -3.96 5.55 26.69
N ALA A 109 -4.02 4.22 26.72
CA ALA A 109 -4.73 3.33 27.64
C ALA A 109 -5.88 3.93 28.45
N ILE A 110 -7.08 3.45 28.12
CA ILE A 110 -8.06 3.13 29.15
C ILE A 110 -7.36 2.26 30.20
N LYS A 111 -6.93 2.87 31.32
CA LYS A 111 -6.15 2.19 32.38
C LYS A 111 -6.99 1.17 33.14
N ASP A 112 -8.30 1.36 33.12
CA ASP A 112 -9.26 0.44 33.73
C ASP A 112 -9.47 -0.77 32.80
N ILE A 113 -9.00 -1.93 33.24
CA ILE A 113 -9.08 -3.19 32.48
C ILE A 113 -10.55 -3.59 32.22
N LEU A 114 -11.46 -3.32 33.16
CA LEU A 114 -12.88 -3.64 33.01
C LEU A 114 -13.52 -2.73 31.96
N LEU A 115 -13.23 -1.43 32.02
CA LEU A 115 -13.69 -0.48 31.01
C LEU A 115 -13.11 -0.81 29.63
N ALA A 116 -11.82 -1.13 29.54
CA ALA A 116 -11.18 -1.51 28.28
C ALA A 116 -11.82 -2.77 27.68
N THR A 117 -12.10 -3.77 28.53
CA THR A 117 -12.77 -5.00 28.10
C THR A 117 -14.20 -4.73 27.62
N ALA A 118 -14.96 -3.92 28.37
CA ALA A 118 -16.32 -3.53 28.00
C ALA A 118 -16.33 -2.80 26.65
N LEU A 119 -15.44 -1.82 26.47
CA LEU A 119 -15.32 -1.06 25.23
C LEU A 119 -14.92 -1.95 24.04
N ASN A 120 -14.00 -2.90 24.24
CA ASN A 120 -13.64 -3.86 23.19
C ASN A 120 -14.80 -4.77 22.78
N ASN A 121 -15.69 -5.12 23.72
CA ASN A 121 -16.87 -5.95 23.45
C ASN A 121 -18.03 -5.18 22.79
N LEU A 122 -17.99 -3.84 22.82
CA LEU A 122 -19.02 -3.02 22.17
C LEU A 122 -18.92 -3.08 20.65
N VAL A 123 -17.71 -3.22 20.13
CA VAL A 123 -17.47 -3.21 18.68
C VAL A 123 -17.27 -4.64 18.19
N LYS A 124 -18.21 -5.11 17.39
CA LYS A 124 -18.12 -6.43 16.76
C LYS A 124 -17.45 -6.35 15.39
N GLY A 125 -17.02 -7.52 14.89
CA GLY A 125 -16.34 -7.66 13.60
C GLY A 125 -17.12 -7.09 12.42
N ASP A 126 -18.43 -7.29 12.41
CA ASP A 126 -19.38 -6.78 11.43
C ASP A 126 -19.54 -5.25 11.48
N GLU A 127 -19.20 -4.61 12.60
CA GLU A 127 -19.34 -3.17 12.76
C GLU A 127 -18.11 -2.42 12.25
N TRP A 128 -16.88 -2.88 12.53
CA TRP A 128 -15.66 -2.18 12.08
C TRP A 128 -15.19 -2.58 10.67
N SER A 129 -15.54 -3.78 10.21
CA SER A 129 -15.08 -4.31 8.92
C SER A 129 -15.41 -3.41 7.72
N PRO A 130 -16.65 -2.87 7.57
CA PRO A 130 -16.98 -1.99 6.45
C PRO A 130 -16.16 -0.69 6.44
N HIS A 131 -15.98 -0.07 7.60
CA HIS A 131 -15.18 1.16 7.74
C HIS A 131 -13.70 0.91 7.44
N LEU A 132 -13.17 -0.25 7.83
CA LEU A 132 -11.79 -0.61 7.48
C LEU A 132 -11.65 -0.85 5.98
N ALA A 133 -12.63 -1.48 5.34
CA ALA A 133 -12.62 -1.66 3.90
C ALA A 133 -12.60 -0.32 3.15
N GLU A 134 -13.43 0.64 3.57
CA GLU A 134 -13.45 2.01 3.06
C GLU A 134 -12.10 2.70 3.26
N ARG A 135 -11.54 2.65 4.47
CA ARG A 135 -10.23 3.24 4.77
C ARG A 135 -9.10 2.67 3.92
N ILE A 136 -9.10 1.38 3.65
CA ILE A 136 -8.10 0.74 2.77
C ILE A 136 -8.33 1.13 1.30
N GLU A 137 -9.56 1.40 0.88
CA GLU A 137 -9.86 1.93 -0.45
C GLU A 137 -9.35 3.37 -0.62
N GLU A 138 -9.51 4.21 0.40
CA GLU A 138 -8.90 5.55 0.45
C GLU A 138 -7.37 5.47 0.36
N GLU A 139 -6.75 4.55 1.09
CA GLU A 139 -5.31 4.29 1.02
C GLU A 139 -4.88 3.89 -0.39
N ALA A 140 -5.67 3.06 -1.09
CA ALA A 140 -5.39 2.69 -2.48
C ALA A 140 -5.53 3.89 -3.43
N ALA A 141 -6.57 4.69 -3.27
CA ALA A 141 -6.82 5.88 -4.08
C ALA A 141 -5.72 6.94 -3.89
N ALA A 142 -5.28 7.18 -2.65
CA ALA A 142 -4.19 8.10 -2.34
C ALA A 142 -2.84 7.61 -2.89
N ALA A 143 -2.61 6.29 -2.87
CA ALA A 143 -1.41 5.69 -3.42
C ALA A 143 -1.42 5.61 -4.95
N PHE A 144 -2.58 5.55 -5.59
CA PHE A 144 -2.71 5.40 -7.04
C PHE A 144 -1.85 6.38 -7.87
N PRO A 145 -1.82 7.71 -7.62
CA PRO A 145 -0.95 8.61 -8.36
C PRO A 145 0.55 8.30 -8.18
N LEU A 146 0.94 7.77 -7.03
CA LEU A 146 2.33 7.60 -6.60
C LEU A 146 2.87 6.17 -6.79
N SER A 147 2.02 5.16 -6.85
CA SER A 147 2.42 3.77 -6.95
C SER A 147 2.71 3.39 -8.39
N ASN A 148 3.74 2.55 -8.60
CA ASN A 148 4.06 1.96 -9.90
C ASN A 148 3.36 0.63 -10.13
N ARG A 149 2.54 0.18 -9.18
CA ARG A 149 1.88 -1.13 -9.18
C ARG A 149 0.37 -1.04 -9.12
N LEU A 150 -0.19 0.03 -8.58
CA LEU A 150 -1.63 0.25 -8.60
C LEU A 150 -2.09 0.68 -9.99
N VAL A 151 -3.02 -0.09 -10.55
CA VAL A 151 -3.73 0.23 -11.79
C VAL A 151 -5.21 0.35 -11.51
N ALA A 152 -5.89 1.25 -12.23
CA ALA A 152 -7.33 1.42 -12.13
C ALA A 152 -8.06 0.25 -12.81
N ASN A 153 -9.11 -0.24 -12.18
CA ASN A 153 -9.96 -1.27 -12.75
C ASN A 153 -11.19 -0.64 -13.42
N LEU A 154 -10.98 -0.10 -14.63
CA LEU A 154 -11.94 0.77 -15.33
C LEU A 154 -13.19 0.06 -15.89
N SER A 155 -13.50 -1.16 -15.46
CA SER A 155 -14.66 -1.92 -15.95
C SER A 155 -15.17 -2.93 -14.93
N LEU A 156 -15.40 -2.46 -13.70
CA LEU A 156 -16.12 -3.23 -12.70
C LEU A 156 -17.58 -3.35 -13.10
N SER A 157 -18.00 -4.53 -13.53
CA SER A 157 -19.43 -4.85 -13.58
C SER A 157 -19.91 -5.12 -12.15
N LYS A 158 -21.21 -4.94 -11.88
CA LYS A 158 -21.79 -5.25 -10.55
C LYS A 158 -21.60 -6.70 -10.12
N GLU A 159 -21.42 -7.61 -11.07
CA GLU A 159 -21.14 -9.03 -10.81
C GLU A 159 -19.66 -9.26 -10.45
N ASP A 160 -18.76 -8.40 -10.93
CA ASP A 160 -17.32 -8.47 -10.68
C ASP A 160 -16.88 -7.68 -9.43
N GLU A 161 -17.73 -6.78 -8.89
CA GLU A 161 -17.48 -6.02 -7.66
C GLU A 161 -17.20 -6.91 -6.43
N GLU A 162 -17.68 -8.16 -6.43
CA GLU A 162 -17.39 -9.12 -5.36
C GLU A 162 -15.92 -9.63 -5.41
N PHE A 163 -15.29 -9.58 -6.58
CA PHE A 163 -13.98 -10.20 -6.83
C PHE A 163 -12.87 -9.19 -7.08
N ASP A 164 -13.17 -8.12 -7.80
CA ASP A 164 -12.17 -7.14 -8.21
C ASP A 164 -12.46 -5.79 -7.54
N ALA A 165 -11.42 -5.18 -6.98
CA ALA A 165 -11.50 -3.86 -6.37
C ALA A 165 -11.35 -2.73 -7.43
N PRO A 166 -11.71 -1.48 -7.11
CA PRO A 166 -11.50 -0.32 -8.00
C PRO A 166 -10.04 -0.14 -8.43
N TYR A 167 -9.13 -0.66 -7.61
CA TYR A 167 -7.70 -0.68 -7.87
C TYR A 167 -7.14 -2.09 -7.80
N ILE A 168 -6.10 -2.35 -8.58
CA ILE A 168 -5.43 -3.64 -8.64
C ILE A 168 -3.95 -3.43 -8.42
N PHE A 169 -3.38 -4.09 -7.42
CA PHE A 169 -1.96 -4.01 -7.11
C PHE A 169 -1.18 -5.10 -7.86
N LYS A 170 -0.51 -4.73 -8.95
CA LYS A 170 0.19 -5.67 -9.86
C LYS A 170 1.40 -6.31 -9.19
N VAL A 171 1.39 -7.64 -9.11
CA VAL A 171 2.46 -8.48 -8.54
C VAL A 171 2.61 -9.77 -9.34
N THR A 172 3.78 -10.39 -9.24
CA THR A 172 3.97 -11.78 -9.68
C THR A 172 3.41 -12.75 -8.63
N GLU A 173 3.20 -14.01 -8.99
CA GLU A 173 2.82 -15.04 -8.02
C GLU A 173 3.84 -15.16 -6.87
N ASN A 174 5.13 -15.04 -7.16
CA ASN A 174 6.17 -15.11 -6.14
C ASN A 174 6.15 -13.90 -5.20
N GLN A 175 5.87 -12.70 -5.73
CA GLN A 175 5.71 -11.49 -4.91
C GLN A 175 4.46 -11.58 -4.02
N GLN A 176 3.35 -12.12 -4.54
CA GLN A 176 2.15 -12.41 -3.74
C GLN A 176 2.46 -13.36 -2.57
N LYS A 177 3.23 -14.43 -2.82
CA LYS A 177 3.68 -15.36 -1.76
C LYS A 177 4.53 -14.67 -0.69
N LYS A 178 5.39 -13.71 -1.06
CA LYS A 178 6.19 -12.93 -0.10
C LYS A 178 5.31 -12.10 0.84
N ILE A 179 4.28 -11.44 0.31
CA ILE A 179 3.34 -10.65 1.11
C ILE A 179 2.51 -11.58 2.01
N LYS A 180 2.09 -12.74 1.48
CA LYS A 180 1.39 -13.77 2.25
C LYS A 180 2.24 -14.32 3.41
N SER A 181 3.55 -14.50 3.20
CA SER A 181 4.49 -14.90 4.26
C SER A 181 4.53 -13.85 5.38
N LEU A 182 4.67 -12.57 5.02
CA LEU A 182 4.66 -11.47 6.00
C LEU A 182 3.34 -11.46 6.79
N LEU A 183 2.21 -11.66 6.12
CA LEU A 183 0.91 -11.75 6.77
C LEU A 183 0.83 -12.94 7.74
N ASN A 184 1.33 -14.11 7.34
CA ASN A 184 1.37 -15.29 8.21
C ASN A 184 2.28 -15.08 9.44
N GLU A 185 3.42 -14.41 9.26
CA GLU A 185 4.31 -14.02 10.37
C GLU A 185 3.58 -13.12 11.37
N MET A 186 2.85 -12.11 10.86
CA MET A 186 2.03 -11.25 11.72
C MET A 186 0.94 -12.04 12.45
N PHE A 187 0.27 -13.00 11.79
CA PHE A 187 -0.72 -13.85 12.44
C PHE A 187 -0.12 -14.74 13.54
N ALA A 188 1.10 -15.25 13.34
CA ALA A 188 1.81 -16.01 14.37
C ALA A 188 2.12 -15.13 15.61
N GLU A 189 2.45 -13.86 15.39
CA GLU A 189 2.73 -12.87 16.44
C GLU A 189 1.47 -12.39 17.20
N VAL A 190 0.25 -12.69 16.71
CA VAL A 190 -1.00 -12.26 17.38
C VAL A 190 -1.12 -12.80 18.79
N ARG A 191 -0.61 -14.00 19.06
CA ARG A 191 -0.66 -14.59 20.41
C ARG A 191 0.15 -13.77 21.43
N GLU A 192 1.23 -13.14 20.96
CA GLU A 192 2.16 -12.38 21.80
C GLU A 192 1.76 -10.91 21.87
N THR A 193 1.40 -10.32 20.73
CA THR A 193 1.10 -8.89 20.60
C THR A 193 -0.36 -8.55 20.83
N LYS A 194 -1.27 -9.53 20.70
CA LYS A 194 -2.73 -9.36 20.64
C LYS A 194 -3.22 -8.42 19.52
N LEU A 195 -2.37 -8.12 18.54
CA LEU A 195 -2.69 -7.23 17.43
C LEU A 195 -2.80 -8.03 16.13
N ALA A 196 -4.02 -8.16 15.62
CA ALA A 196 -4.29 -8.83 14.36
C ALA A 196 -3.99 -7.92 13.15
N PRO A 197 -3.44 -8.46 12.05
CA PRO A 197 -3.06 -7.70 10.86
C PRO A 197 -4.28 -7.36 9.97
N HIS A 198 -5.35 -6.78 10.54
CA HIS A 198 -6.61 -6.60 9.82
C HIS A 198 -6.46 -5.74 8.56
N ALA A 199 -5.82 -4.58 8.65
CA ALA A 199 -5.59 -3.71 7.49
C ALA A 199 -4.79 -4.40 6.37
N LEU A 200 -3.66 -5.07 6.70
CA LEU A 200 -2.91 -5.84 5.70
C LEU A 200 -3.72 -7.01 5.13
N THR A 201 -4.59 -7.64 5.93
CA THR A 201 -5.48 -8.71 5.46
C THR A 201 -6.46 -8.18 4.40
N PHE A 202 -7.07 -7.02 4.63
CA PHE A 202 -7.95 -6.36 3.67
C PHE A 202 -7.20 -5.95 2.41
N ALA A 203 -6.06 -5.26 2.56
CA ALA A 203 -5.20 -4.88 1.43
C ALA A 203 -4.81 -6.11 0.59
N PHE A 204 -4.37 -7.19 1.25
CA PHE A 204 -3.99 -8.43 0.59
C PHE A 204 -5.16 -9.07 -0.14
N GLY A 205 -6.27 -9.35 0.55
CA GLY A 205 -7.39 -10.11 -0.01
C GLY A 205 -8.13 -9.39 -1.13
N ARG A 206 -8.22 -8.05 -1.06
CA ARG A 206 -9.03 -7.24 -1.99
C ARG A 206 -8.23 -6.66 -3.15
N TYR A 207 -6.94 -6.37 -2.98
CA TYR A 207 -6.14 -5.66 -3.99
C TYR A 207 -4.96 -6.46 -4.54
N ILE A 208 -4.45 -7.46 -3.83
CA ILE A 208 -3.17 -8.14 -4.14
C ILE A 208 -3.37 -9.60 -4.54
N GLU A 209 -4.16 -10.35 -3.78
CA GLU A 209 -4.47 -11.75 -4.08
C GLU A 209 -5.33 -11.83 -5.34
N ARG A 210 -5.04 -12.80 -6.20
CA ARG A 210 -5.89 -13.13 -7.35
C ARG A 210 -6.57 -14.46 -7.10
N ARG A 211 -7.91 -14.42 -7.11
CA ARG A 211 -8.75 -15.61 -7.00
C ARG A 211 -8.96 -16.27 -8.35
N ARG A 212 -9.34 -17.55 -8.33
CA ARG A 212 -9.70 -18.30 -9.53
C ARG A 212 -10.93 -17.64 -10.17
N GLY A 213 -10.76 -17.09 -11.37
CA GLY A 213 -11.83 -16.35 -12.08
C GLY A 213 -11.63 -14.84 -12.16
N SER A 214 -10.63 -14.26 -11.48
CA SER A 214 -10.33 -12.82 -11.64
C SER A 214 -9.99 -12.50 -13.10
N LYS A 215 -10.54 -11.38 -13.58
CA LYS A 215 -10.29 -10.86 -14.93
C LYS A 215 -8.82 -10.48 -15.12
N PHE A 216 -8.14 -10.11 -14.04
CA PHE A 216 -6.76 -9.68 -14.06
C PHE A 216 -5.83 -10.78 -13.59
N ARG A 217 -4.91 -11.19 -14.47
CA ARG A 217 -3.85 -12.12 -14.13
C ARG A 217 -2.71 -11.42 -13.40
N TYR A 218 -1.92 -12.20 -12.67
CA TYR A 218 -0.62 -11.76 -12.15
C TYR A 218 0.26 -11.22 -13.27
N CYS A 219 1.15 -10.28 -12.93
CA CYS A 219 2.14 -9.82 -13.90
C CYS A 219 3.19 -10.89 -14.17
N ASP A 220 3.76 -10.86 -15.37
CA ASP A 220 4.94 -11.67 -15.69
C ASP A 220 6.21 -11.07 -15.07
N THR A 221 7.33 -11.79 -15.21
CA THR A 221 8.62 -11.37 -14.68
C THR A 221 9.13 -10.08 -15.32
N ARG A 222 8.83 -9.83 -16.60
CA ARG A 222 9.30 -8.65 -17.33
C ARG A 222 8.57 -7.40 -16.84
N GLU A 223 7.24 -7.45 -16.74
CA GLU A 223 6.41 -6.40 -16.17
C GLU A 223 6.85 -6.09 -14.73
N ALA A 224 7.12 -7.12 -13.92
CA ALA A 224 7.62 -6.93 -12.56
C ALA A 224 8.96 -6.21 -12.51
N VAL A 225 9.90 -6.54 -13.41
CA VAL A 225 11.20 -5.87 -13.52
C VAL A 225 11.04 -4.40 -13.88
N ILE A 226 10.13 -4.06 -14.80
CA ILE A 226 9.84 -2.67 -15.17
C ILE A 226 9.32 -1.90 -13.96
N ARG A 227 8.30 -2.45 -13.28
CA ARG A 227 7.73 -1.82 -12.08
C ARG A 227 8.78 -1.65 -10.98
N ASP A 228 9.59 -2.67 -10.72
CA ASP A 228 10.66 -2.63 -9.70
C ASP A 228 11.71 -1.55 -10.00
N ASN A 229 12.18 -1.45 -11.25
CA ASN A 229 13.16 -0.43 -11.63
C ASN A 229 12.56 0.98 -11.63
N ASN A 230 11.28 1.15 -11.97
CA ASN A 230 10.64 2.46 -11.89
C ASN A 230 10.48 2.93 -10.43
N THR A 231 10.13 2.02 -9.52
CA THR A 231 10.11 2.35 -8.09
C THR A 231 11.50 2.70 -7.58
N LEU A 232 12.56 1.98 -7.99
CA LEU A 232 13.95 2.34 -7.63
C LEU A 232 14.33 3.74 -8.10
N LEU A 233 13.87 4.14 -9.29
CA LEU A 233 14.05 5.48 -9.82
C LEU A 233 13.37 6.54 -8.94
N GLY A 234 12.12 6.30 -8.56
CA GLY A 234 11.36 7.18 -7.66
C GLY A 234 11.98 7.27 -6.25
N LEU A 235 12.35 6.12 -5.67
CA LEU A 235 13.04 6.06 -4.38
C LEU A 235 14.36 6.84 -4.40
N LYS A 236 15.10 6.77 -5.52
CA LYS A 236 16.32 7.56 -5.67
C LYS A 236 16.03 9.05 -5.74
N GLY A 237 14.95 9.47 -6.40
CA GLY A 237 14.49 10.86 -6.38
C GLY A 237 14.24 11.37 -4.96
N VAL A 238 13.47 10.61 -4.17
CA VAL A 238 13.19 10.94 -2.76
C VAL A 238 14.47 11.03 -1.93
N GLU A 239 15.37 10.05 -2.06
CA GLU A 239 16.66 10.05 -1.37
C GLU A 239 17.48 11.31 -1.72
N LEU A 240 17.57 11.66 -3.01
CA LEU A 240 18.33 12.84 -3.45
C LEU A 240 17.74 14.14 -2.93
N LYS A 241 16.42 14.24 -2.86
CA LYS A 241 15.71 15.39 -2.28
C LYS A 241 16.04 15.55 -0.79
N GLU A 242 16.03 14.46 -0.04
CA GLU A 242 16.42 14.45 1.38
C GLU A 242 17.88 14.88 1.60
N HIS A 243 18.75 14.66 0.61
CA HIS A 243 20.16 15.07 0.64
C HIS A 243 20.43 16.45 0.00
N GLY A 244 19.39 17.20 -0.38
CA GLY A 244 19.51 18.56 -0.92
C GLY A 244 19.83 18.66 -2.41
N TYR A 245 19.74 17.57 -3.17
CA TYR A 245 19.92 17.57 -4.63
C TYR A 245 18.58 17.75 -5.36
N GLU A 246 17.89 18.86 -5.11
CA GLU A 246 16.51 19.08 -5.56
C GLU A 246 16.34 19.00 -7.08
N ASP A 247 17.22 19.62 -7.87
CA ASP A 247 17.09 19.62 -9.34
C ASP A 247 17.19 18.20 -9.93
N VAL A 248 18.11 17.40 -9.42
CA VAL A 248 18.30 16.01 -9.84
C VAL A 248 17.13 15.14 -9.37
N ALA A 249 16.68 15.34 -8.13
CA ALA A 249 15.52 14.65 -7.57
C ALA A 249 14.25 14.93 -8.39
N ASN A 250 13.99 16.19 -8.72
CA ASN A 250 12.84 16.60 -9.53
C ASN A 250 12.92 16.00 -10.94
N ALA A 251 14.09 15.95 -11.55
CA ALA A 251 14.27 15.29 -12.86
C ALA A 251 13.97 13.78 -12.80
N LEU A 252 14.40 13.09 -11.74
CA LEU A 252 14.08 11.67 -11.53
C LEU A 252 12.61 11.44 -11.21
N GLU A 253 12.00 12.27 -10.36
CA GLU A 253 10.57 12.20 -10.02
C GLU A 253 9.69 12.44 -11.26
N GLN A 254 10.02 13.41 -12.11
CA GLN A 254 9.32 13.64 -13.38
C GLN A 254 9.44 12.43 -14.31
N THR A 255 10.64 11.86 -14.44
CA THR A 255 10.86 10.66 -15.27
C THR A 255 10.07 9.47 -14.73
N ALA A 256 10.14 9.20 -13.43
CA ALA A 256 9.50 8.05 -12.80
C ALA A 256 7.97 8.16 -12.74
N TYR A 257 7.45 9.25 -12.19
CA TYR A 257 6.04 9.40 -11.84
C TYR A 257 5.18 9.99 -12.96
N LEU A 258 5.69 10.97 -13.70
CA LEU A 258 4.90 11.58 -14.78
C LEU A 258 5.03 10.76 -16.06
N ALA A 259 6.25 10.40 -16.47
CA ALA A 259 6.43 9.77 -17.76
C ALA A 259 6.22 8.24 -17.73
N ILE A 260 6.94 7.51 -16.87
CA ILE A 260 6.90 6.04 -16.88
C ILE A 260 5.68 5.49 -16.16
N ASN A 261 5.29 6.06 -15.01
CA ASN A 261 4.16 5.54 -14.25
C ASN A 261 2.82 5.66 -15.00
N GLU A 262 2.62 6.73 -15.79
CA GLU A 262 1.46 6.84 -16.68
C GLU A 262 1.38 5.66 -17.67
N ARG A 263 2.51 5.28 -18.25
CA ARG A 263 2.59 4.10 -19.14
C ARG A 263 2.33 2.80 -18.38
N CYS A 264 2.92 2.64 -17.20
CA CYS A 264 2.67 1.48 -16.32
C CYS A 264 1.21 1.33 -15.90
N LYS A 265 0.45 2.43 -15.84
CA LYS A 265 -0.98 2.46 -15.50
C LYS A 265 -1.87 2.20 -16.72
N ALA A 266 -1.47 2.69 -17.90
CA ALA A 266 -2.15 2.41 -19.16
C ALA A 266 -2.03 0.93 -19.57
N ALA A 267 -0.89 0.30 -19.27
CA ALA A 267 -0.59 -1.10 -19.53
C ALA A 267 -1.39 -2.06 -18.62
N SER A 268 -2.69 -2.19 -18.92
CA SER A 268 -3.63 -3.03 -18.15
C SER A 268 -3.38 -4.53 -18.36
N HIS A 269 -2.91 -4.93 -19.54
CA HIS A 269 -2.72 -6.32 -19.97
C HIS A 269 -1.27 -6.69 -20.31
N GLY A 270 -0.32 -6.21 -19.49
CA GLY A 270 1.11 -6.42 -19.72
C GLY A 270 1.68 -5.35 -20.66
N PHE A 271 3.00 -5.37 -20.84
CA PHE A 271 3.70 -4.40 -21.69
C PHE A 271 3.90 -4.94 -23.10
N LEU A 272 3.38 -4.22 -24.09
CA LEU A 272 3.65 -4.43 -25.52
C LEU A 272 5.01 -3.83 -25.91
N SER A 273 5.57 -4.26 -27.05
CA SER A 273 6.90 -3.81 -27.51
C SER A 273 6.99 -2.28 -27.65
N ASN A 274 5.95 -1.66 -28.20
CA ASN A 274 5.85 -0.21 -28.34
C ASN A 274 5.86 0.52 -26.98
N GLU A 275 5.19 -0.01 -25.95
CA GLU A 275 5.20 0.58 -24.61
C GLU A 275 6.60 0.51 -23.97
N ILE A 276 7.36 -0.54 -24.29
CA ILE A 276 8.74 -0.71 -23.81
C ILE A 276 9.70 0.22 -24.54
N GLU A 277 9.51 0.42 -25.84
CA GLU A 277 10.24 1.42 -26.62
C GLU A 277 9.98 2.84 -26.11
N GLU A 278 8.73 3.17 -25.79
CA GLU A 278 8.38 4.46 -25.19
C GLU A 278 9.09 4.68 -23.85
N ILE A 279 9.04 3.68 -22.95
CA ILE A 279 9.76 3.73 -21.67
C ILE A 279 11.27 3.88 -21.90
N SER A 280 11.82 3.16 -22.88
CA SER A 280 13.24 3.25 -23.24
C SER A 280 13.59 4.64 -23.76
N GLY A 281 12.76 5.24 -24.60
CA GLY A 281 12.92 6.60 -25.11
C GLY A 281 12.89 7.64 -23.98
N ILE A 282 11.96 7.52 -23.04
CA ILE A 282 11.89 8.37 -21.84
C ILE A 282 13.20 8.28 -21.04
N LEU A 283 13.68 7.06 -20.76
CA LEU A 283 14.91 6.83 -20.01
C LEU A 283 16.16 7.33 -20.75
N LEU A 284 16.22 7.15 -22.08
CA LEU A 284 17.31 7.66 -22.91
C LEU A 284 17.36 9.19 -22.87
N ASN A 285 16.23 9.86 -23.03
CA ASN A 285 16.13 11.32 -22.93
C ASN A 285 16.54 11.81 -21.53
N ALA A 286 16.06 11.15 -20.48
CA ALA A 286 16.46 11.47 -19.11
C ALA A 286 17.98 11.29 -18.90
N SER A 287 18.58 10.22 -19.44
CA SER A 287 20.03 9.98 -19.35
C SER A 287 20.89 11.02 -20.06
N GLN A 288 20.31 11.73 -21.04
CA GLN A 288 20.95 12.77 -21.82
C GLN A 288 20.80 14.17 -21.19
N SER A 289 19.91 14.34 -20.21
CA SER A 289 19.74 15.59 -19.48
C SER A 289 21.03 15.99 -18.74
N GLU A 290 21.46 17.23 -18.91
CA GLU A 290 22.64 17.80 -18.25
C GLU A 290 22.55 17.65 -16.72
N ILE A 291 21.37 17.89 -16.15
CA ILE A 291 21.09 17.77 -14.71
C ILE A 291 21.39 16.33 -14.23
N ILE A 292 20.92 15.32 -14.96
CA ILE A 292 21.15 13.91 -14.59
C ILE A 292 22.60 13.50 -14.81
N GLN A 293 23.26 14.00 -15.86
CA GLN A 293 24.65 13.68 -16.16
C GLN A 293 25.63 14.17 -15.08
N THR A 294 25.32 15.26 -14.38
CA THR A 294 26.13 15.77 -13.28
C THR A 294 26.09 14.88 -12.03
N HIS A 295 25.13 13.96 -11.91
CA HIS A 295 24.96 13.13 -10.72
C HIS A 295 25.11 11.63 -11.00
N ARG A 296 26.28 11.06 -10.65
CA ARG A 296 26.64 9.65 -10.93
C ARG A 296 25.58 8.64 -10.49
N GLY A 297 25.03 8.82 -9.30
CA GLY A 297 24.03 7.90 -8.75
C GLY A 297 22.69 7.93 -9.49
N ALA A 298 22.30 9.08 -10.06
CA ALA A 298 21.04 9.24 -10.80
C ALA A 298 21.17 8.59 -12.18
N LYS A 299 22.28 8.89 -12.86
CA LYS A 299 22.66 8.25 -14.12
C LYS A 299 22.73 6.74 -14.00
N GLN A 300 23.30 6.22 -12.91
CA GLN A 300 23.44 4.78 -12.68
C GLN A 300 22.09 4.06 -12.59
N VAL A 301 21.10 4.63 -11.90
CA VAL A 301 19.77 4.01 -11.77
C VAL A 301 19.06 3.97 -13.13
N ILE A 302 19.12 5.04 -13.92
CA ILE A 302 18.53 5.09 -15.26
C ILE A 302 19.19 4.06 -16.20
N VAL A 303 20.53 3.98 -16.16
CA VAL A 303 21.28 3.01 -16.95
C VAL A 303 20.91 1.57 -16.59
N ASN A 304 20.79 1.27 -15.30
CA ASN A 304 20.38 -0.06 -14.85
C ASN A 304 18.97 -0.41 -15.35
N PHE A 305 18.06 0.57 -15.34
CA PHE A 305 16.73 0.38 -15.90
C PHE A 305 16.79 0.09 -17.41
N LEU A 306 17.53 0.90 -18.19
CA LEU A 306 17.74 0.66 -19.63
C LEU A 306 18.31 -0.75 -19.91
N ILE A 307 19.29 -1.21 -19.11
CA ILE A 307 19.84 -2.56 -19.25
C ILE A 307 18.76 -3.62 -18.98
N ALA A 308 17.94 -3.43 -17.94
CA ALA A 308 16.88 -4.37 -17.58
C ALA A 308 15.80 -4.50 -18.68
N LEU A 309 15.63 -3.50 -19.54
CA LEU A 309 14.72 -3.54 -20.68
C LEU A 309 15.26 -4.36 -21.86
N THR A 310 16.59 -4.51 -21.97
CA THR A 310 17.22 -5.37 -22.99
C THR A 310 17.18 -6.83 -22.55
N GLY A 311 16.60 -7.74 -23.34
CA GLY A 311 16.46 -9.17 -22.97
C GLY A 311 17.79 -9.86 -22.62
N LEU A 312 18.91 -9.42 -23.21
CA LEU A 312 20.29 -9.85 -22.88
C LEU A 312 20.78 -9.34 -21.53
N GLY A 313 20.29 -8.18 -21.06
CA GLY A 313 20.58 -7.63 -19.75
C GLY A 313 20.10 -8.54 -18.63
N LEU A 314 18.93 -9.18 -18.77
CA LEU A 314 18.40 -10.13 -17.79
C LEU A 314 19.26 -11.40 -17.66
N LEU A 315 19.77 -11.94 -18.78
CA LEU A 315 20.68 -13.10 -18.79
C LEU A 315 22.05 -12.75 -18.19
N TYR A 316 22.59 -11.56 -18.50
CA TYR A 316 23.84 -11.07 -17.91
C TYR A 316 23.69 -10.78 -16.40
N LEU A 317 22.57 -10.18 -15.98
CA LEU A 317 22.24 -9.93 -14.57
C LEU A 317 22.07 -11.25 -13.80
N GLY A 318 21.45 -12.27 -14.41
CA GLY A 318 21.32 -13.61 -13.82
C GLY A 318 22.65 -14.37 -13.74
N TYR A 319 23.49 -14.29 -14.78
CA TYR A 319 24.77 -15.00 -14.85
C TYR A 319 25.84 -14.41 -13.92
N THR A 320 25.83 -13.09 -13.70
CA THR A 320 26.83 -12.41 -12.86
C THR A 320 26.42 -12.24 -11.39
N ALA A 321 25.22 -12.69 -11.00
CA ALA A 321 24.69 -12.54 -9.65
C ALA A 321 25.44 -13.37 -8.57
N LYS A 322 26.07 -14.50 -8.95
CA LYS A 322 26.81 -15.36 -8.00
C LYS A 322 28.24 -14.89 -7.73
N ASP A 323 28.90 -14.24 -8.70
CA ASP A 323 30.27 -13.76 -8.56
C ASP A 323 30.36 -12.34 -7.96
N ARG A 324 29.21 -11.66 -7.82
CA ARG A 324 29.11 -10.28 -7.33
C ARG A 324 28.29 -10.27 -6.06
N GLY A 325 28.92 -10.63 -4.94
CA GLY A 325 28.28 -10.69 -3.63
C GLY A 325 27.49 -9.43 -3.31
N SER A 326 26.16 -9.55 -3.28
CA SER A 326 25.17 -8.48 -3.10
C SER A 326 25.26 -7.35 -4.13
N PHE A 327 24.09 -6.86 -4.54
CA PHE A 327 23.85 -5.81 -5.52
C PHE A 327 24.34 -4.42 -5.02
N TRP A 328 25.64 -4.30 -4.76
CA TRP A 328 26.34 -3.05 -4.53
C TRP A 328 27.56 -3.07 -5.44
N TYR A 329 27.40 -2.56 -6.65
CA TYR A 329 28.54 -2.27 -7.51
C TYR A 329 29.51 -1.36 -6.73
N ARG A 330 30.68 -1.89 -6.33
CA ARG A 330 31.74 -1.09 -5.71
C ARG A 330 32.40 -0.24 -6.81
N PRO A 331 32.59 1.08 -6.57
CA PRO A 331 33.00 2.02 -7.60
C PRO A 331 34.50 1.90 -7.86
N CYS A 332 34.94 1.03 -8.78
CA CYS A 332 36.34 0.98 -9.22
C CYS A 332 36.61 0.22 -10.54
N THR A 333 35.60 -0.17 -11.34
CA THR A 333 35.89 -0.82 -12.63
C THR A 333 35.55 0.10 -13.81
N ASN A 334 36.52 0.28 -14.72
CA ASN A 334 36.51 1.14 -15.92
C ASN A 334 35.43 0.79 -16.97
N THR A 335 34.34 0.12 -16.58
CA THR A 335 33.29 -0.37 -17.48
C THR A 335 32.32 0.71 -17.94
N GLU A 336 32.38 1.92 -17.37
CA GLU A 336 31.56 3.09 -17.75
C GLU A 336 31.77 3.54 -19.23
N ASN A 337 32.91 3.20 -19.87
CA ASN A 337 33.21 3.59 -21.25
C ASN A 337 32.57 2.71 -22.35
N LYS A 338 31.85 1.64 -21.99
CA LYS A 338 31.23 0.73 -22.99
C LYS A 338 29.73 0.97 -23.20
N LEU A 339 29.11 1.85 -22.42
CA LEU A 339 27.67 2.09 -22.42
C LEU A 339 27.12 2.64 -23.75
N GLN A 340 27.81 3.59 -24.38
CA GLN A 340 27.43 4.10 -25.70
C GLN A 340 27.61 3.07 -26.81
N LYS A 341 28.58 2.16 -26.66
CA LYS A 341 28.79 1.05 -27.59
C LYS A 341 27.66 0.02 -27.46
N PHE A 342 27.25 -0.30 -26.23
CA PHE A 342 26.14 -1.20 -25.96
C PHE A 342 24.77 -0.63 -26.37
N ALA A 343 24.50 0.66 -26.15
CA ALA A 343 23.26 1.29 -26.63
C ALA A 343 23.14 1.24 -28.16
N LYS A 344 24.26 1.43 -28.87
CA LYS A 344 24.34 1.28 -30.34
C LYS A 344 24.18 -0.18 -30.79
N GLU A 345 24.77 -1.14 -30.07
CA GLU A 345 24.63 -2.57 -30.37
C GLU A 345 23.22 -3.08 -30.09
N ALA A 346 22.57 -2.61 -29.02
CA ALA A 346 21.18 -2.93 -28.70
C ALA A 346 20.21 -2.36 -29.74
N GLN A 347 20.38 -1.10 -30.15
CA GLN A 347 19.58 -0.50 -31.22
C GLN A 347 19.75 -1.27 -32.54
N ALA A 348 20.98 -1.61 -32.93
CA ALA A 348 21.24 -2.37 -34.14
C ALA A 348 20.64 -3.79 -34.13
N THR A 349 20.40 -4.36 -32.95
CA THR A 349 19.80 -5.70 -32.82
C THR A 349 18.27 -5.63 -32.86
N VAL A 350 17.66 -4.55 -32.34
CA VAL A 350 16.23 -4.27 -32.53
C VAL A 350 15.95 -4.01 -34.01
N ASP A 351 16.78 -3.19 -34.67
CA ASP A 351 16.67 -2.92 -36.10
C ASP A 351 16.89 -4.17 -37.00
N LEU A 352 17.53 -5.22 -36.47
CA LEU A 352 17.72 -6.52 -37.14
C LEU A 352 16.54 -7.45 -36.92
N ALA A 353 15.96 -7.47 -35.71
CA ALA A 353 14.77 -8.26 -35.41
C ALA A 353 13.55 -7.76 -36.21
N ASP A 354 13.41 -6.44 -36.36
CA ASP A 354 12.33 -5.83 -37.17
C ASP A 354 12.50 -6.11 -38.67
N LYS A 355 13.75 -6.26 -39.14
CA LYS A 355 14.04 -6.64 -40.54
C LYS A 355 13.77 -8.10 -40.85
N GLU A 356 14.05 -9.01 -39.91
CA GLU A 356 13.72 -10.43 -40.09
C GLU A 356 12.20 -10.67 -40.08
N GLU A 357 11.42 -9.86 -39.34
CA GLU A 357 9.96 -9.92 -39.34
C GLU A 357 9.32 -9.35 -40.63
N ASP A 358 9.96 -8.37 -41.26
CA ASP A 358 9.55 -7.83 -42.56
C ASP A 358 9.95 -8.73 -43.75
N ASP A 359 11.11 -9.38 -43.70
CA ASP A 359 11.55 -10.32 -44.74
C ASP A 359 10.67 -11.60 -44.78
N GLU A 360 10.16 -12.07 -43.64
CA GLU A 360 9.18 -13.18 -43.58
C GLU A 360 7.78 -12.81 -44.11
N ARG A 361 7.48 -11.52 -44.28
CA ARG A 361 6.19 -11.03 -44.83
C ARG A 361 6.22 -10.75 -46.33
N THR A 362 7.33 -10.98 -47.01
CA THR A 362 7.38 -10.87 -48.48
C THR A 362 6.51 -11.98 -49.09
N PRO A 363 5.40 -11.68 -49.79
CA PRO A 363 4.57 -12.73 -50.37
C PRO A 363 5.36 -13.35 -51.53
N LEU A 364 5.47 -14.69 -51.52
CA LEU A 364 5.92 -15.49 -52.65
C LEU A 364 4.99 -15.23 -53.86
N LEU A 365 5.31 -14.19 -54.64
CA LEU A 365 4.82 -13.99 -55.99
C LEU A 365 5.90 -14.47 -56.95
N SER A 366 5.76 -15.73 -57.37
CA SER A 366 6.29 -16.25 -58.63
C SER A 366 5.27 -17.19 -59.24
#